data_AF-A0A973AZN5-F1
#
_entry.id   AF-A0A973AZN5-F1
#
_cell.length_a   1.000
_cell.length_b   1.000
_cell.length_c   1.000
_cell.angle_alpha   90.00
_cell.angle_beta   90.00
_cell.angle_gamma   90.00
#
_symmetry.space_group_name_H-M   'P 1'
#
loop_
_entity.id
_entity.type
_entity.pdbx_description
1 polymer ?
#
loop_
_entity_poly.entity_id
_entity_poly.type
_entity_poly.pdbx_seq_one_letter_code
_entity_poly.pdbx_strand_id
1 'polypeptide(L)' 'MKIGSWGRYQSIEAEVLLPQTQSECARMLENSAALIPRGAGRSYGDSALNTTIIQSTYRKHYI' A
#
# COMPACT_ATOMS: atom_id res chain seq x y z
N MET A 1 9.06 -3.66 6.27
CA MET A 1 8.70 -5.03 5.80
C MET A 1 9.08 -5.13 4.35
N LYS A 2 9.62 -6.28 3.93
CA LYS A 2 10.03 -6.47 2.53
C LYS A 2 8.83 -6.64 1.62
N ILE A 3 8.64 -5.71 0.68
CA ILE A 3 7.56 -5.73 -0.33
C ILE A 3 8.20 -5.84 -1.71
N GLY A 4 7.64 -6.68 -2.58
CA GLY A 4 8.08 -6.79 -3.97
C GLY A 4 6.93 -6.88 -4.95
N SER A 5 7.27 -6.76 -6.23
CA SER A 5 6.35 -7.02 -7.33
C SER A 5 5.97 -8.50 -7.41
N TRP A 6 4.91 -8.82 -8.14
CA TRP A 6 4.43 -10.20 -8.27
C TRP A 6 5.49 -11.16 -8.82
N GLY A 7 6.29 -10.69 -9.79
CA GLY A 7 7.40 -11.43 -10.37
C GLY A 7 8.65 -11.57 -9.49
N ARG A 8 8.60 -11.10 -8.23
CA ARG A 8 9.72 -11.09 -7.27
C ARG A 8 10.95 -10.29 -7.72
N TYR A 9 10.84 -9.53 -8.80
CA TYR A 9 11.86 -8.61 -9.26
C TYR A 9 11.41 -7.16 -9.05
N GLN A 10 12.33 -6.39 -8.48
CA GLN A 10 12.18 -5.28 -7.53
C GLN A 10 11.46 -5.65 -6.22
N SER A 11 12.22 -5.57 -5.13
CA SER A 11 11.73 -5.65 -3.75
C SER A 11 12.44 -4.59 -2.91
N ILE A 12 11.69 -3.92 -2.04
CA ILE A 12 12.16 -2.84 -1.19
C ILE A 12 11.74 -3.07 0.26
N GLU A 13 12.41 -2.42 1.19
CA GLU A 13 11.85 -2.24 2.53
C GLU A 13 10.83 -1.11 2.50
N ALA A 14 9.64 -1.39 3.02
CA ALA A 14 8.56 -0.43 3.10
C ALA A 14 7.88 -0.46 4.47
N GLU A 15 7.45 0.70 4.93
CA GLU A 15 6.41 0.85 5.95
C GLU A 15 5.05 0.58 5.31
N VAL A 16 4.26 -0.32 5.90
CA VAL A 16 2.94 -0.67 5.38
C VAL A 16 1.87 -0.23 6.37
N LEU A 17 1.10 0.76 5.95
CA LEU A 17 -0.04 1.31 6.67
C LEU A 17 -1.29 0.47 6.38
N LEU A 18 -1.99 0.08 7.46
CA LEU A 18 -3.16 -0.80 7.42
C LEU A 18 -4.38 -0.11 8.05
N PRO A 19 -4.97 0.91 7.40
CA PRO A 19 -6.11 1.63 7.96
C PRO A 19 -7.31 0.70 8.14
N GLN A 20 -7.91 0.71 9.33
CA GLN A 20 -9.12 -0.06 9.64
C GLN A 20 -10.39 0.74 9.31
N THR A 21 -10.33 2.07 9.47
CA THR A 21 -11.46 2.98 9.19
C THR A 21 -11.20 3.92 8.01
N GLN A 22 -12.26 4.54 7.47
CA GLN A 22 -12.11 5.55 6.43
C GLN A 22 -11.40 6.79 6.97
N SER A 23 -11.73 7.18 8.20
CA SER A 23 -11.13 8.31 8.89
C SER A 23 -9.64 8.08 9.19
N GLU A 24 -9.24 6.85 9.55
CA GLU A 24 -7.82 6.49 9.68
C GLU A 24 -7.09 6.59 8.34
N CYS A 25 -7.70 6.09 7.26
CA CYS A 25 -7.13 6.20 5.92
C CYS A 25 -6.91 7.68 5.55
N ALA A 26 -7.93 8.53 5.72
CA ALA A 26 -7.83 9.97 5.48
C ALA A 26 -6.69 10.62 6.28
N ARG A 27 -6.61 10.33 7.59
CA ARG A 27 -5.53 10.83 8.44
C ARG A 27 -4.14 10.37 8.00
N MET A 28 -4.01 9.11 7.57
CA MET A 28 -2.74 8.58 7.06
C MET A 28 -2.33 9.23 5.74
N LEU A 29 -3.29 9.54 4.87
CA LEU A 29 -3.06 10.27 3.62
C LEU A 29 -2.59 11.70 3.89
N GLU A 30 -3.19 12.40 4.85
CA GLU A 30 -2.83 13.77 5.21
C GLU A 30 -1.44 13.87 5.86
N ASN A 31 -1.05 12.88 6.67
CA ASN A 31 0.21 12.90 7.42
C ASN A 31 1.43 12.35 6.66
N SER A 32 1.23 11.87 5.43
CA SER A 32 2.29 11.21 4.66
C SER A 32 2.73 12.08 3.48
N ALA A 33 4.01 12.48 3.46
CA ALA A 33 4.56 13.31 2.38
C ALA A 33 4.63 12.57 1.03
N ALA A 34 4.82 11.25 1.05
CA ALA A 34 4.81 10.38 -0.11
C ALA A 34 4.27 9.01 0.29
N LEU A 35 3.31 8.49 -0.48
CA LEU A 35 2.74 7.16 -0.28
C LEU A 35 2.15 6.65 -1.60
N ILE A 36 2.00 5.33 -1.72
CA ILE A 36 1.24 4.73 -2.82
C ILE A 36 0.22 3.71 -2.30
N PRO A 37 -1.01 3.67 -2.84
CA PRO A 37 -1.94 2.59 -2.53
C PRO A 37 -1.46 1.28 -3.14
N ARG A 38 -1.62 0.20 -2.37
CA ARG A 38 -1.36 -1.17 -2.83
C ARG A 38 -2.58 -2.05 -2.56
N GLY A 39 -3.01 -2.74 -3.61
CA GLY A 39 -4.06 -3.77 -3.53
C GLY A 39 -3.46 -5.15 -3.28
N ALA A 40 -3.89 -6.14 -4.06
CA ALA A 40 -3.46 -7.53 -3.89
C ALA A 40 -2.00 -7.84 -4.31
N GLY A 41 -1.21 -6.85 -4.71
CA GLY A 41 0.22 -7.03 -5.04
C GLY A 41 0.49 -7.85 -6.31
N ARG A 42 -0.44 -7.83 -7.28
CA ARG A 42 -0.37 -8.62 -8.52
C ARG A 42 0.24 -7.87 -9.71
N SER A 43 0.63 -6.61 -9.52
CA SER A 43 1.42 -5.88 -10.52
C SER A 43 2.83 -6.46 -10.62
N TYR A 44 3.34 -6.58 -11.86
CA TYR A 44 4.70 -7.05 -12.12
C TYR A 44 5.76 -5.93 -12.03
N GLY A 45 5.35 -4.67 -12.22
CA GLY A 45 6.22 -3.50 -12.09
C GLY A 45 6.22 -2.87 -10.70
N ASP A 46 6.89 -1.73 -10.60
CA ASP A 46 7.07 -0.92 -9.38
C ASP A 46 5.90 0.05 -9.10
N SER A 47 4.85 0.04 -9.92
CA SER A 47 3.68 0.93 -9.82
C SER A 47 2.87 0.81 -8.51
N ALA A 48 3.25 -0.11 -7.62
CA ALA A 48 2.67 -0.28 -6.28
C ALA A 48 3.79 -0.51 -5.23
N LEU A 49 4.99 0.04 -5.48
CA LEU A 49 6.14 0.03 -4.59
C LEU A 49 6.50 1.47 -4.20
N ASN A 50 6.65 1.70 -2.90
CA ASN A 50 7.15 2.93 -2.31
C ASN A 50 7.73 2.61 -0.92
N THR A 51 8.57 3.46 -0.35
CA THR A 51 9.02 3.32 1.04
C THR A 51 7.86 3.40 2.05
N THR A 52 6.75 4.04 1.69
CA THR A 52 5.52 4.06 2.47
C THR A 52 4.34 3.61 1.61
N ILE A 53 3.65 2.55 2.03
CA ILE A 53 2.56 1.92 1.27
C ILE A 53 1.31 1.89 2.14
N ILE A 54 0.16 2.22 1.55
CA ILE A 54 -1.15 2.04 2.21
C ILE A 54 -1.89 0.86 1.58
N GLN A 55 -2.20 -0.16 2.38
CA GLN A 55 -2.83 -1.38 1.89
C GLN A 55 -4.36 -1.23 1.87
N SER A 56 -4.98 -1.44 0.71
CA SER A 56 -6.45 -1.37 0.56
C SER A 56 -7.14 -2.74 0.62
N THR A 57 -6.37 -3.84 0.64
CA THR A 57 -6.86 -5.22 0.52
C THR A 57 -7.92 -5.62 1.56
N TYR A 58 -7.95 -4.96 2.71
CA TYR A 58 -8.88 -5.25 3.80
C TYR A 58 -10.19 -4.46 3.72
N ARG A 59 -10.32 -3.50 2.80
CA ARG A 59 -11.55 -2.70 2.60
C ARG A 59 -12.45 -3.35 1.56
N LYS A 60 -13.21 -4.35 2.00
CA LYS A 60 -14.22 -5.06 1.20
C LYS A 60 -15.61 -4.44 1.38
N HIS A 61 -15.74 -3.15 1.08
CA HIS A 61 -17.04 -2.49 1.07
C HIS A 61 -17.67 -2.65 -0.32
N TYR A 62 -18.76 -3.41 -0.41
CA TYR A 62 -19.55 -3.58 -1.61
C TYR A 62 -20.85 -2.78 -1.42
N ILE A 63 -21.16 -1.92 -2.40
CA ILE A 63 -22.42 -1.14 -2.46
C ILE A 63 -23.48 -1.98 -3.16
#